data_AF-A0A378PHB4-F1
#
_entry.id   AF-A0A378PHB4-F1
#
_cell.length_a   1.000
_cell.length_b   1.000
_cell.length_c   1.000
_cell.angle_alpha   90.00
_cell.angle_beta   90.00
_cell.angle_gamma   90.00
#
_symmetry.space_group_name_H-M   'P 1'
#
loop_
_entity.id
_entity.type
_entity.pdbx_description
1 polymer ?
#
loop_
_entity_poly.entity_id
_entity_poly.type
_entity_poly.pdbx_seq_one_letter_code
_entity_poly.pdbx_strand_id
1 'polypeptide(L)'
;MAKEQLAFATTQVQEAEARLNDTKKAMLDYQNANEIFDPQTNAQIVNQVIATSQAQLSSLRTEERQLLSYLNPEAPQIVSLRSQITSVEKQICDEQGKLTSPNDSKLNEQTAQFESIKSDVEFAGELYKLVLTSLESSRIEAIRKMKNLIVISSPHLAEEALYPRKSYVIETSLALLLILYGFIVLVLSVIRNHAK
;
A
#
# COMPACT_ATOMS: atom_id res chain seq x y z
N MET A 1 19.57 -14.94 -10.73
CA MET A 1 18.19 -14.44 -10.94
C MET A 1 17.33 -14.45 -9.68
N ALA A 2 16.82 -15.58 -9.15
CA ALA A 2 15.91 -15.54 -7.98
C ALA A 2 16.57 -15.01 -6.69
N LYS A 3 17.84 -15.37 -6.44
CA LYS A 3 18.63 -14.84 -5.31
C LYS A 3 18.93 -13.34 -5.45
N GLU A 4 19.14 -12.88 -6.68
CA GLU A 4 19.38 -11.45 -6.96
C GLU A 4 18.10 -10.62 -6.78
N GLN A 5 16.94 -11.12 -7.22
CA GLN A 5 15.65 -10.47 -6.95
C GLN A 5 15.36 -10.34 -5.45
N LEU A 6 15.64 -11.39 -4.66
CA LEU A 6 15.46 -11.35 -3.21
C LEU A 6 16.42 -10.35 -2.56
N ALA A 7 17.68 -10.31 -2.99
CA ALA A 7 18.67 -9.36 -2.48
C ALA A 7 18.24 -7.91 -2.80
N PHE A 8 17.82 -7.64 -4.04
CA PHE A 8 17.30 -6.33 -4.45
C PHE A 8 16.09 -5.91 -3.61
N ALA A 9 15.09 -6.79 -3.45
CA ALA A 9 13.91 -6.50 -2.66
C ALA A 9 14.26 -6.23 -1.18
N THR A 10 15.27 -6.91 -0.64
CA THR A 10 15.74 -6.69 0.73
C THR A 10 16.39 -5.32 0.89
N THR A 11 17.24 -4.92 -0.06
CA THR A 11 17.84 -3.57 -0.08
C THR A 11 16.77 -2.48 -0.17
N GLN A 12 15.75 -2.69 -1.02
CA GLN A 12 14.63 -1.75 -1.12
C GLN A 12 13.85 -1.60 0.20
N VAL A 13 13.66 -2.68 0.96
CA VAL A 13 13.03 -2.59 2.30
C VAL A 13 13.88 -1.75 3.25
N GLN A 14 15.20 -1.95 3.26
CA GLN A 14 16.11 -1.18 4.11
C GLN A 14 16.11 0.31 3.75
N GLU A 15 16.10 0.65 2.45
CA GLU A 15 15.99 2.03 1.97
C GLU A 15 14.66 2.66 2.38
N ALA A 16 13.55 1.93 2.25
CA ALA A 16 12.22 2.40 2.65
C ALA A 16 12.10 2.58 4.17
N GLU A 17 12.70 1.69 4.96
CA GLU A 17 12.75 1.79 6.42
C GLU A 17 13.56 3.01 6.87
N ALA A 18 14.74 3.22 6.29
CA ALA A 18 15.56 4.40 6.56
C ALA A 18 14.80 5.68 6.27
N ARG A 19 14.16 5.76 5.08
CA ARG A 19 13.33 6.91 4.70
C ARG A 19 12.18 7.15 5.68
N LEU A 20 11.49 6.11 6.12
CA LEU A 20 10.41 6.23 7.11
C LEU A 20 10.91 6.77 8.45
N ASN A 21 12.06 6.29 8.90
CA ASN A 21 12.68 6.77 10.13
C ASN A 21 13.13 8.23 10.01
N ASP A 22 13.69 8.64 8.88
CA ASP A 22 14.08 10.02 8.61
C ASP A 22 12.86 10.96 8.60
N THR A 23 11.76 10.57 7.94
CA THR A 23 10.53 11.37 7.94
C THR A 23 9.90 11.47 9.32
N LYS A 24 9.91 10.38 10.11
CA LYS A 24 9.42 10.40 11.50
C LYS A 24 10.27 11.30 12.38
N LYS A 25 11.59 11.30 12.18
CA LYS A 25 12.49 12.18 12.88
C LYS A 25 12.22 13.64 12.53
N ALA A 26 12.04 13.96 11.24
CA ALA A 26 11.66 15.31 10.81
C ALA A 26 10.35 15.78 11.46
N MET A 27 9.36 14.90 11.61
CA MET A 27 8.12 15.19 12.33
C MET A 27 8.36 15.50 13.81
N LEU A 28 9.16 14.68 14.49
CA LEU A 28 9.50 14.91 15.90
C LEU A 28 10.32 16.19 16.11
N ASP A 29 11.29 16.44 15.25
CA ASP A 29 12.12 17.65 15.29
C ASP A 29 11.23 18.90 15.08
N TYR A 30 10.27 18.83 14.17
CA TYR A 30 9.27 19.89 13.97
C TYR A 30 8.38 20.09 15.20
N GLN A 31 7.86 19.02 15.79
CA GLN A 31 7.03 19.09 17.01
C GLN A 31 7.80 19.68 18.19
N ASN A 32 9.07 19.28 18.37
CA ASN A 32 9.94 19.79 19.42
C ASN A 32 10.30 21.26 19.21
N ALA A 33 10.61 21.67 17.97
CA ALA A 33 10.97 23.04 17.65
C ALA A 33 9.81 24.03 17.83
N ASN A 34 8.58 23.56 17.60
CA ASN A 34 7.38 24.39 17.73
C ASN A 34 6.64 24.20 19.07
N GLU A 35 7.10 23.29 19.94
CA GLU A 35 6.43 22.90 21.20
C GLU A 35 4.94 22.52 21.03
N ILE A 36 4.57 22.02 19.85
CA ILE A 36 3.20 21.72 19.46
C ILE A 36 3.11 20.28 18.95
N PHE A 37 2.15 19.52 19.47
CA PHE A 37 1.88 18.15 19.02
C PHE A 37 1.17 18.11 17.65
N ASP A 38 0.11 18.91 17.51
CA ASP A 38 -0.65 19.11 16.28
C ASP A 38 -1.19 20.56 16.22
N PRO A 39 -0.75 21.38 15.24
CA PRO A 39 -1.24 22.75 15.05
C PRO A 39 -2.75 22.84 14.89
N GLN A 40 -3.39 21.87 14.23
CA GLN A 40 -4.83 21.88 14.00
C GLN A 40 -5.60 21.65 15.30
N THR A 41 -5.18 20.64 16.08
CA THR A 41 -5.74 20.40 17.41
C THR A 41 -5.54 21.61 18.33
N ASN A 42 -4.37 22.24 18.30
CA ASN A 42 -4.11 23.45 19.09
C ASN A 42 -5.05 24.60 18.69
N ALA A 43 -5.23 24.84 17.38
CA ALA A 43 -6.16 25.85 16.88
C ALA A 43 -7.61 25.57 17.29
N GLN A 44 -8.03 24.30 17.33
CA GLN A 44 -9.36 23.91 17.82
C GLN A 44 -9.53 24.21 19.32
N ILE A 45 -8.53 23.92 20.14
CA ILE A 45 -8.55 24.21 21.59
C ILE A 45 -8.70 25.71 21.82
N VAL A 46 -7.90 26.54 21.14
CA VAL A 46 -7.97 28.01 21.28
C VAL A 46 -9.34 28.53 20.82
N ASN A 47 -9.88 28.01 19.71
CA ASN A 47 -11.24 28.36 19.27
C ASN A 47 -12.33 27.97 20.30
N GLN A 48 -12.18 26.83 20.97
CA GLN A 48 -13.10 26.41 22.03
C GLN A 48 -13.05 27.36 23.24
N VAL A 49 -11.86 27.83 23.62
CA VAL A 49 -11.70 28.85 24.66
C VAL A 49 -12.38 30.15 24.23
N ILE A 50 -12.13 30.63 23.01
CA ILE A 50 -12.78 31.83 22.46
C ILE A 50 -14.30 31.70 22.48
N ALA A 51 -14.86 30.57 22.04
CA ALA A 51 -16.30 30.33 22.05
C ALA A 51 -16.89 30.37 23.47
N THR A 52 -16.18 29.78 24.44
CA THR A 52 -16.59 29.80 25.86
C THR A 52 -16.55 31.21 26.43
N SER A 53 -15.49 31.98 26.17
CA SER A 53 -15.38 33.38 26.58
C SER A 53 -16.44 34.27 25.92
N GLN A 54 -16.78 34.01 24.65
CA GLN A 54 -17.87 34.72 23.96
C GLN A 54 -19.24 34.44 24.59
N ALA A 55 -19.50 33.20 25.00
CA ALA A 55 -20.71 32.85 25.74
C ALA A 55 -20.77 33.58 27.09
N GLN A 56 -19.66 33.64 27.82
CA GLN A 56 -19.55 34.39 29.07
C GLN A 56 -19.78 35.89 28.85
N LEU A 57 -19.16 36.49 27.83
CA LEU A 57 -19.35 37.89 27.46
C LEU A 57 -20.82 38.21 27.15
N SER A 58 -21.49 37.33 26.41
CA SER A 58 -22.92 37.47 26.10
C SER A 58 -23.78 37.46 27.37
N SER A 59 -23.48 36.57 28.32
CA SER A 59 -24.15 36.52 29.62
C SER A 59 -23.94 37.80 30.42
N LEU A 60 -22.68 38.27 30.55
CA LEU A 60 -22.35 39.49 31.30
C LEU A 60 -23.02 40.74 30.70
N ARG A 61 -23.05 40.86 29.36
CA ARG A 61 -23.74 41.97 28.69
C ARG A 61 -25.26 41.93 28.87
N THR A 62 -25.84 40.73 28.95
CA THR A 62 -27.27 40.55 29.22
C THR A 62 -27.59 40.98 30.66
N GLU A 63 -26.76 40.56 31.61
CA GLU A 63 -26.85 40.99 33.02
C GLU A 63 -26.69 42.50 33.17
N GLU A 64 -25.76 43.12 32.45
CA GLU A 64 -25.57 44.58 32.46
C GLU A 64 -26.82 45.30 31.98
N ARG A 65 -27.39 44.85 30.86
CA ARG A 65 -28.61 45.44 30.31
C ARG A 65 -29.80 45.28 31.27
N GLN A 66 -29.90 44.14 31.94
CA GLN A 66 -30.93 43.90 32.95
C GLN A 66 -30.76 44.86 34.13
N LEU A 67 -29.57 44.96 34.70
CA LEU A 67 -29.29 45.84 35.84
C LEU A 67 -29.52 47.32 35.50
N LEU A 68 -29.16 47.75 34.29
CA LEU A 68 -29.39 49.12 33.82
C LEU A 68 -30.87 49.50 33.66
N SER A 69 -31.79 48.52 33.66
CA SER A 69 -33.22 48.83 33.63
C SER A 69 -33.76 49.38 34.96
N TYR A 70 -33.03 49.18 36.07
CA TYR A 70 -33.44 49.63 37.40
C TYR A 70 -32.31 50.26 38.26
N LEU A 71 -31.05 50.17 37.85
CA LEU A 71 -29.90 50.80 38.52
C LEU A 71 -29.32 51.94 37.69
N ASN A 72 -28.70 52.90 38.39
CA ASN A 72 -27.91 53.97 37.77
C ASN A 72 -26.64 53.38 37.11
N PRO A 73 -26.24 53.83 35.90
CA PRO A 73 -24.96 53.48 35.28
C PRO A 73 -23.70 53.63 36.15
N GLU A 74 -23.71 54.54 37.13
CA GLU A 74 -22.60 54.80 38.06
C GLU A 74 -22.63 53.88 39.30
N ALA A 75 -23.61 52.98 39.42
CA ALA A 75 -23.71 52.08 40.57
C ALA A 75 -22.47 51.17 40.64
N PRO A 76 -21.90 50.92 41.84
CA PRO A 76 -20.70 50.08 42.00
C PRO A 76 -20.81 48.70 41.35
N GLN A 77 -22.01 48.13 41.33
CA GLN A 77 -22.30 46.83 40.70
C GLN A 77 -22.15 46.87 39.17
N ILE A 78 -22.60 47.95 38.51
CA ILE A 78 -22.43 48.14 37.05
C ILE A 78 -20.95 48.35 36.70
N VAL A 79 -20.24 49.14 37.50
CA VAL A 79 -18.80 49.40 37.27
C VAL A 79 -17.99 48.10 37.38
N SER A 80 -18.26 47.28 38.39
CA SER A 80 -17.64 45.95 38.53
C SER A 80 -17.94 45.06 37.33
N LEU A 81 -19.19 45.02 36.87
CA LEU A 81 -19.60 44.20 35.73
C LEU A 81 -18.93 44.66 34.42
N ARG A 82 -18.82 45.96 34.18
CA ARG A 82 -18.06 46.51 33.04
C ARG A 82 -16.58 46.16 33.08
N SER A 83 -15.98 46.15 34.26
CA SER A 83 -14.60 45.69 34.42
C SER A 83 -14.45 44.22 34.02
N GLN A 84 -15.41 43.36 34.38
CA GLN A 84 -15.42 41.95 33.97
C GLN A 84 -15.60 41.80 32.45
N ILE A 85 -16.54 42.54 31.86
CA ILE A 85 -16.76 42.59 30.40
C ILE A 85 -15.45 42.95 29.69
N THR A 86 -14.80 44.03 30.12
CA THR A 86 -13.53 44.50 29.53
C THR A 86 -12.43 43.44 29.65
N SER A 87 -12.37 42.73 30.78
CA SER A 87 -11.40 41.65 30.99
C SER A 87 -11.64 40.47 30.04
N VAL A 88 -12.90 40.06 29.85
CA VAL A 88 -13.25 38.95 28.94
C VAL A 88 -13.04 39.36 27.48
N GLU A 89 -13.37 40.60 27.11
CA GLU A 89 -13.09 41.14 25.77
C GLU A 89 -11.59 41.15 25.48
N LYS A 90 -10.78 41.58 26.44
CA LYS A 90 -9.32 41.54 26.30
C LYS A 90 -8.81 40.11 26.13
N GLN A 91 -9.31 39.16 26.92
CA GLN A 91 -8.95 37.75 26.79
C GLN A 91 -9.33 37.20 25.39
N ILE A 92 -10.51 37.52 24.87
CA ILE A 92 -10.91 37.11 23.51
C ILE A 92 -9.94 37.67 22.46
N CYS A 93 -9.58 38.95 22.59
CA CYS A 93 -8.61 39.59 21.69
C CYS A 93 -7.23 38.92 21.76
N ASP A 94 -6.75 38.64 22.97
CA ASP A 94 -5.45 38.01 23.19
C ASP A 94 -5.42 36.59 22.60
N GLU A 95 -6.47 35.79 22.81
CA GLU A 95 -6.59 34.44 22.23
C GLU A 95 -6.79 34.46 20.71
N GLN A 96 -7.59 35.39 20.17
CA GLN A 96 -7.72 35.57 18.72
C GLN A 96 -6.39 36.01 18.09
N GLY A 97 -5.63 36.85 18.79
CA GLY A 97 -4.30 37.27 18.39
C GLY A 97 -3.34 36.09 18.21
N LYS A 98 -3.40 35.09 19.09
CA LYS A 98 -2.60 33.86 18.95
C LYS A 98 -2.92 33.05 17.68
N LEU A 99 -4.12 33.20 17.12
CA LEU A 99 -4.54 32.51 15.90
C LEU A 99 -4.31 33.32 14.62
N THR A 100 -4.41 34.65 14.71
CA THR A 100 -4.58 35.54 13.53
C THR A 100 -3.60 36.70 13.46
N SER A 101 -2.62 36.79 14.37
CA SER A 101 -1.67 37.91 14.40
C SER A 101 -1.06 38.15 13.01
N PRO A 102 -1.20 39.36 12.42
CA PRO A 102 -0.75 39.65 11.04
C PRO A 102 0.77 39.55 10.84
N ASN A 103 1.55 39.65 11.91
CA ASN A 103 3.00 39.39 11.90
C ASN A 103 3.32 37.88 12.02
N ASP A 104 2.31 37.06 12.21
CA ASP A 104 2.35 35.65 12.57
C ASP A 104 1.47 34.81 11.61
N SER A 105 1.55 35.12 10.31
CA SER A 105 1.17 34.21 9.21
C SER A 105 1.76 32.80 9.36
N LYS A 106 2.67 32.64 10.33
CA LYS A 106 3.16 31.39 10.90
C LYS A 106 2.08 30.36 11.20
N LEU A 107 0.89 30.64 11.72
CA LEU A 107 -0.01 29.52 12.06
C LEU A 107 -0.50 28.76 10.81
N ASN A 108 -0.89 29.48 9.76
CA ASN A 108 -1.27 28.87 8.48
C ASN A 108 -0.08 28.17 7.83
N GLU A 109 1.09 28.82 7.87
CA GLU A 109 2.33 28.26 7.32
C GLU A 109 2.80 27.02 8.10
N GLN A 110 2.73 27.04 9.43
CA GLN A 110 3.03 25.95 10.34
C GLN A 110 2.05 24.80 10.15
N THR A 111 0.78 25.09 9.92
CA THR A 111 -0.22 24.07 9.61
C THR A 111 0.09 23.41 8.26
N ALA A 112 0.41 24.20 7.24
CA ALA A 112 0.80 23.67 5.92
C ALA A 112 2.09 22.85 5.97
N GLN A 113 3.12 23.33 6.69
CA GLN A 113 4.37 22.61 6.89
C GLN A 113 4.16 21.31 7.67
N PHE A 114 3.36 21.35 8.74
CA PHE A 114 3.04 20.15 9.52
C PHE A 114 2.29 19.11 8.69
N GLU A 115 1.27 19.52 7.93
CA GLU A 115 0.55 18.62 7.03
C GLU A 115 1.44 18.03 5.94
N SER A 116 2.40 18.80 5.40
CA SER A 116 3.40 18.28 4.47
C SER A 116 4.26 17.20 5.11
N ILE A 117 4.82 17.45 6.30
CA ILE A 117 5.68 16.48 6.99
C ILE A 117 4.89 15.22 7.39
N LYS A 118 3.65 15.40 7.86
CA LYS A 118 2.75 14.29 8.17
C LYS A 118 2.44 13.45 6.94
N SER A 119 2.14 14.09 5.81
CA SER A 119 1.93 13.41 4.53
C SER A 119 3.17 12.64 4.07
N ASP A 120 4.37 13.19 4.29
CA ASP A 120 5.64 12.49 4.00
C ASP A 120 5.82 11.23 4.86
N VAL A 121 5.47 11.30 6.16
CA VAL A 121 5.49 10.14 7.06
C VAL A 121 4.49 9.08 6.63
N GLU A 122 3.27 9.48 6.27
CA GLU A 122 2.23 8.57 5.77
C GLU A 122 2.68 7.89 4.47
N PHE A 123 3.17 8.68 3.51
CA PHE A 123 3.69 8.18 2.24
C PHE A 123 4.86 7.21 2.43
N ALA A 124 5.84 7.55 3.28
CA ALA A 124 6.95 6.66 3.58
C ALA A 124 6.48 5.36 4.25
N GLY A 125 5.45 5.43 5.09
CA GLY A 125 4.82 4.27 5.71
C GLY A 125 4.11 3.36 4.71
N GLU A 126 3.39 3.94 3.75
CA GLU A 126 2.75 3.21 2.66
C GLU A 126 3.79 2.55 1.73
N LEU A 127 4.84 3.30 1.37
CA LEU A 127 5.94 2.77 0.58
C LEU A 127 6.61 1.60 1.29
N TYR A 128 6.91 1.72 2.57
CA TYR A 128 7.49 0.64 3.36
C TYR A 128 6.61 -0.63 3.36
N LYS A 129 5.29 -0.48 3.54
CA LYS A 129 4.34 -1.60 3.45
C LYS A 129 4.32 -2.23 2.05
N LEU A 130 4.35 -1.41 1.00
CA LEU A 130 4.36 -1.88 -0.38
C LEU A 130 5.62 -2.71 -0.67
N VAL A 131 6.79 -2.21 -0.27
CA VAL A 131 8.07 -2.90 -0.51
C VAL A 131 8.17 -4.18 0.32
N LEU A 132 7.69 -4.19 1.57
CA LEU A 132 7.58 -5.42 2.37
C LEU A 132 6.73 -6.50 1.66
N THR A 133 5.61 -6.09 1.07
CA THR A 133 4.73 -7.00 0.33
C THR A 133 5.43 -7.55 -0.92
N SER A 134 6.21 -6.71 -1.61
CA SER A 134 7.03 -7.11 -2.76
C SER A 134 8.15 -8.09 -2.37
N LEU A 135 8.80 -7.87 -1.22
CA LEU A 135 9.80 -8.80 -0.68
C LEU A 135 9.19 -10.16 -0.39
N GLU A 136 8.02 -10.21 0.25
CA GLU A 136 7.36 -11.48 0.56
C GLU A 136 6.92 -12.20 -0.73
N SER A 137 6.42 -11.46 -1.71
CA SER A 137 6.10 -12.02 -3.03
C SER A 137 7.34 -12.62 -3.72
N SER A 138 8.47 -11.89 -3.70
CA SER A 138 9.76 -12.35 -4.25
C SER A 138 10.26 -13.61 -3.53
N ARG A 139 10.06 -13.69 -2.21
CA ARG A 139 10.40 -14.86 -1.39
C ARG A 139 9.56 -16.08 -1.79
N ILE A 140 8.25 -15.91 -1.97
CA ILE A 140 7.34 -16.98 -2.41
C ILE A 140 7.72 -17.48 -3.81
N GLU A 141 8.05 -16.59 -4.74
CA GLU A 141 8.49 -16.98 -6.08
C GLU A 141 9.81 -17.76 -6.06
N ALA A 142 10.77 -17.34 -5.24
CA ALA A 142 12.04 -18.04 -5.07
C ALA A 142 11.82 -19.48 -4.56
N ILE A 143 10.95 -19.66 -3.56
CA ILE A 143 10.56 -20.98 -3.04
C ILE A 143 9.88 -21.83 -4.13
N ARG A 144 8.97 -21.24 -4.91
CA ARG A 144 8.27 -21.94 -6.00
C ARG A 144 9.24 -22.42 -7.08
N LYS A 145 10.20 -21.59 -7.48
CA LYS A 145 11.25 -21.95 -8.47
C LYS A 145 12.14 -23.08 -7.95
N MET A 146 12.52 -23.06 -6.67
CA MET A 146 13.27 -24.16 -6.05
C MET A 146 12.46 -25.47 -6.06
N LYS A 147 11.17 -25.43 -5.71
CA LYS A 147 10.30 -26.60 -5.73
C LYS A 147 10.13 -27.18 -7.14
N ASN A 148 9.97 -26.34 -8.16
CA ASN A 148 9.80 -26.78 -9.55
C ASN A 148 11.07 -27.39 -10.14
N LEU A 149 12.27 -26.97 -9.71
CA LEU A 149 13.52 -27.61 -10.14
C LEU A 149 13.62 -29.08 -9.70
N ILE A 150 12.92 -29.46 -8.63
CA ILE A 150 12.89 -30.85 -8.12
C ILE A 150 11.90 -31.72 -8.93
N VAL A 151 10.96 -31.11 -9.67
CA VAL A 151 9.88 -31.82 -10.37
C VAL A 151 10.20 -32.07 -11.86
N ILE A 152 11.33 -31.58 -12.38
CA ILE A 152 11.75 -31.81 -13.77
C ILE A 152 12.90 -32.83 -13.80
N SER A 153 12.69 -34.04 -13.30
CA SER A 153 13.41 -35.22 -13.81
C SER A 153 12.66 -36.51 -13.54
N SER A 154 11.61 -36.73 -14.34
CA SER A 154 11.32 -38.03 -14.93
C SER A 154 10.68 -37.73 -16.28
N PRO A 155 11.45 -37.51 -17.36
CA PRO A 155 10.85 -37.64 -18.68
C PRO A 155 10.27 -39.05 -18.72
N HIS A 156 8.96 -39.16 -18.92
CA HIS A 156 8.37 -40.42 -19.34
C HIS A 156 9.25 -40.91 -20.50
N LEU A 157 9.85 -42.10 -20.37
CA LEU A 157 10.38 -42.80 -21.52
C LEU A 157 9.28 -42.72 -22.58
N ALA A 158 9.60 -42.11 -23.72
CA ALA A 158 8.74 -42.23 -24.89
C ALA A 158 8.45 -43.71 -25.00
N GLU A 159 7.17 -44.08 -24.90
CA GLU A 159 6.74 -45.46 -25.05
C GLU A 159 7.34 -45.93 -26.36
N GLU A 160 8.34 -46.82 -26.27
CA GLU A 160 9.02 -47.32 -27.45
C GLU A 160 7.92 -47.81 -28.37
N ALA A 161 7.90 -47.30 -29.62
CA ALA A 161 7.06 -47.87 -30.64
C ALA A 161 7.45 -49.35 -30.74
N LEU A 162 6.63 -50.21 -30.14
CA LEU A 162 6.84 -51.65 -29.96
C LEU A 162 6.67 -52.42 -31.28
N TYR A 163 7.13 -51.80 -32.37
CA TYR A 163 7.15 -52.35 -33.71
C TYR A 163 8.44 -51.94 -34.39
N PRO A 164 9.36 -52.90 -34.47
CA PRO A 164 9.63 -53.44 -35.79
C PRO A 164 9.74 -54.96 -35.70
N ARG A 165 8.61 -55.68 -35.83
CA ARG A 165 8.65 -57.13 -36.07
C ARG A 165 9.09 -57.41 -37.51
N LYS A 166 10.34 -57.05 -37.84
CA LYS A 166 10.92 -57.27 -39.17
C LYS A 166 10.89 -58.74 -39.54
N SER A 167 11.12 -59.63 -38.58
CA SER A 167 10.99 -61.09 -38.77
C SER A 167 9.59 -61.50 -39.23
N TYR A 168 8.53 -60.99 -38.59
CA TYR A 168 7.15 -61.32 -38.95
C TYR A 168 6.79 -60.84 -40.37
N VAL A 169 7.27 -59.65 -40.76
CA VAL A 169 7.06 -59.12 -42.12
C VAL A 169 7.84 -59.93 -43.16
N ILE A 170 9.07 -60.36 -42.84
CA ILE A 170 9.89 -61.20 -43.72
C ILE A 170 9.25 -62.58 -43.88
N GLU A 171 8.82 -63.21 -42.79
CA GLU A 171 8.18 -64.53 -42.81
C GLU A 171 6.87 -64.53 -43.61
N THR A 172 6.02 -63.52 -43.38
CA THR A 172 4.74 -63.40 -44.12
C THR A 172 4.95 -63.07 -45.59
N SER A 173 5.92 -62.21 -45.94
CA SER A 173 6.27 -61.91 -47.33
C SER A 173 6.87 -63.12 -48.06
N LEU A 174 7.76 -63.88 -47.40
CA LEU A 174 8.35 -65.10 -47.94
C LEU A 174 7.28 -66.17 -48.20
N ALA A 175 6.38 -66.39 -47.24
CA ALA A 175 5.29 -67.35 -47.38
C ALA A 175 4.40 -67.00 -48.59
N LEU A 176 4.08 -65.73 -48.77
CA LEU A 176 3.26 -65.25 -49.89
C LEU A 176 3.95 -65.45 -51.24
N LEU A 177 5.26 -65.19 -51.33
CA LEU A 177 6.05 -65.42 -52.54
C LEU A 177 6.15 -66.91 -52.91
N LEU A 178 6.28 -67.81 -51.93
CA LEU A 178 6.32 -69.26 -52.19
C LEU A 178 5.00 -69.79 -52.74
N ILE A 179 3.87 -69.30 -52.22
CA ILE A 179 2.54 -69.64 -52.75
C ILE A 179 2.43 -69.19 -54.22
N LEU A 180 2.87 -67.97 -54.51
CA LEU A 180 2.81 -67.40 -55.86
C LEU A 180 3.73 -68.15 -56.84
N TYR A 181 4.94 -68.52 -56.40
CA TYR A 181 5.84 -69.37 -57.16
C TYR A 181 5.24 -70.75 -57.45
N GLY A 182 4.64 -71.39 -56.44
CA GLY A 182 3.94 -72.66 -56.60
C GLY A 182 2.84 -72.57 -57.65
N PHE A 183 2.04 -71.49 -57.63
CA PHE A 183 1.01 -71.25 -58.64
C PHE A 183 1.59 -71.13 -60.05
N ILE A 184 2.67 -70.36 -60.24
CA ILE A 184 3.33 -70.21 -61.55
C ILE A 184 3.88 -71.54 -62.06
N VAL A 185 4.53 -72.32 -61.21
CA VAL A 185 5.06 -73.65 -61.58
C VAL A 185 3.94 -74.62 -61.93
N LEU A 186 2.81 -74.56 -61.24
CA LEU A 186 1.65 -75.41 -61.53
C LEU A 186 1.04 -75.04 -62.89
N VAL A 187 0.86 -73.74 -63.17
CA VAL A 187 0.40 -73.24 -64.48
C VAL A 187 1.37 -73.67 -65.59
N LEU A 188 2.68 -73.50 -65.41
CA LEU A 188 3.68 -73.94 -66.39
C LEU A 188 3.71 -75.46 -66.57
N SER A 189 3.55 -76.24 -65.50
CA SER A 189 3.44 -77.70 -65.58
C SER A 189 2.18 -78.13 -66.34
N VAL A 190 1.03 -77.49 -66.11
CA VAL A 190 -0.22 -77.78 -66.83
C VAL A 190 -0.06 -77.48 -68.33
N ILE A 191 0.58 -76.36 -68.68
CA ILE A 191 0.88 -76.02 -70.08
C ILE A 191 1.83 -77.06 -70.69
N ARG A 192 2.88 -77.45 -69.96
CA ARG A 192 3.86 -78.45 -70.42
C ARG A 192 3.24 -79.84 -70.58
N ASN A 193 2.25 -80.20 -69.77
CA ASN A 193 1.56 -81.49 -69.84
C ASN A 193 0.50 -81.56 -70.97
N HIS A 194 0.02 -80.42 -71.47
CA HIS A 194 -0.88 -80.37 -72.63
C HIS A 194 -0.14 -80.27 -73.98
N ALA A 195 1.19 -80.17 -73.97
CA ALA A 195 2.04 -80.13 -75.16
C ALA A 195 2.75 -81.47 -75.46
N LYS A 196 2.23 -82.59 -74.94
CA LYS A 196 2.65 -83.95 -75.27
C LYS A 196 1.46 -84.81 -75.66
#